data_AF-A0A838WH03-F1
#
_entry.id   AF-A0A838WH03-F1
#
_cell.length_a   1.000
_cell.length_b   1.000
_cell.length_c   1.000
_cell.angle_alpha   90.00
_cell.angle_beta   90.00
_cell.angle_gamma   90.00
#
_symmetry.space_group_name_H-M   'P 1'
#
loop_
_entity.id
_entity.type
_entity.pdbx_description
1 polymer ?
#
loop_
_entity_poly.entity_id
_entity_poly.type
_entity_poly.pdbx_seq_one_letter_code
_entity_poly.pdbx_strand_id
1 'polypeptide(L)'
;MSSRPADELLFDSEATLRLVDTALEELRSRGEAPAPARAFAFELSDPQVQQLAGLADLPQILLQAYAEITGVITSLRKSRIVLEQTTVEKIQHTNQKLREVTSATEIAATDIMDTVDRAMGLIDELDGEEVVAQPERGAEIRGELRDELFGVMTCLQFQDITTQQLNYASSVLVDMEQRLAELARIFEPSHFGLQHPVPEPEEPRPQVTFDRDASTEHAETRQALADEIFTVRGS
;
A
#
# COMPACT_ATOMS: atom_id res chain seq x y z
N MET A 1 34.80 -26.20 14.10
CA MET A 1 34.07 -26.53 12.86
C MET A 1 35.14 -26.75 11.80
N SER A 2 35.40 -28.01 11.44
CA SER A 2 36.51 -28.38 10.55
C SER A 2 36.12 -28.11 9.11
N SER A 3 36.86 -27.23 8.43
CA SER A 3 36.74 -27.00 6.99
C SER A 3 37.19 -28.26 6.26
N ARG A 4 36.30 -28.92 5.52
CA ARG A 4 36.71 -30.04 4.65
C ARG A 4 37.69 -29.52 3.59
N PRO A 5 38.82 -30.22 3.36
CA PRO A 5 39.81 -29.80 2.37
C PRO A 5 39.19 -29.82 0.97
N ALA A 6 39.52 -28.82 0.15
CA ALA A 6 38.97 -28.63 -1.19
C ALA A 6 39.09 -29.88 -2.09
N ASP A 7 40.09 -30.73 -1.85
CA ASP A 7 40.29 -31.99 -2.57
C ASP A 7 39.21 -33.03 -2.31
N GLU A 8 38.59 -33.06 -1.12
CA GLU A 8 37.45 -33.96 -0.84
C GLU A 8 36.20 -33.53 -1.61
N LEU A 9 35.97 -32.22 -1.75
CA LEU A 9 34.84 -31.68 -2.51
C LEU A 9 35.01 -31.93 -4.02
N LEU A 10 36.25 -31.86 -4.50
CA LEU A 10 36.58 -32.20 -5.88
C LEU A 10 36.37 -33.70 -6.15
N PHE A 11 36.83 -34.56 -5.24
CA PHE A 11 36.63 -36.00 -5.35
C PHE A 11 35.14 -36.41 -5.31
N ASP A 12 34.36 -35.79 -4.42
CA ASP A 12 32.90 -36.02 -4.35
C ASP A 12 32.20 -35.52 -5.63
N SER A 13 32.61 -34.37 -6.17
CA SER A 13 32.06 -33.87 -7.43
C SER A 13 32.41 -34.76 -8.63
N GLU A 14 33.63 -35.31 -8.67
CA GLU A 14 34.05 -36.25 -9.72
C GLU A 14 33.29 -37.57 -9.63
N ALA A 15 33.12 -38.12 -8.42
CA ALA A 15 32.34 -39.33 -8.20
C ALA A 15 30.86 -39.14 -8.61
N THR A 16 30.30 -37.97 -8.32
CA THR A 16 28.93 -37.61 -8.72
C THR A 16 28.80 -37.51 -10.24
N LEU A 17 29.78 -36.91 -10.92
CA LEU A 17 29.79 -36.81 -12.38
C LEU A 17 29.90 -38.18 -13.05
N ARG A 18 30.70 -39.11 -12.51
CA ARG A 18 30.77 -40.49 -13.03
C ARG A 18 29.46 -41.26 -12.86
N LEU A 19 28.74 -41.05 -11.75
CA LEU A 19 27.42 -41.63 -11.54
C LEU A 19 26.40 -41.10 -12.56
N VAL A 20 26.42 -39.80 -12.82
CA VAL A 20 25.55 -39.16 -13.83
C VAL A 20 25.89 -39.69 -15.23
N ASP A 21 27.17 -39.82 -15.57
CA ASP A 21 27.60 -40.34 -16.87
C ASP A 21 27.18 -41.80 -17.07
N THR A 22 27.28 -42.62 -16.02
CA THR A 22 26.81 -44.01 -16.03
C THR A 22 25.29 -44.09 -16.24
N ALA A 23 24.52 -43.22 -15.57
CA ALA A 23 23.06 -43.16 -15.73
C ALA A 23 22.63 -42.69 -17.14
N LEU A 24 23.40 -41.78 -17.74
CA LEU A 24 23.16 -41.33 -19.12
C LEU A 24 23.49 -42.43 -20.14
N GLU A 25 24.56 -43.21 -19.91
CA GLU A 25 24.92 -44.36 -20.73
C GLU A 25 23.86 -45.48 -20.64
N GLU A 26 23.31 -45.73 -19.43
CA GLU A 26 22.18 -46.64 -19.25
C GLU A 26 20.92 -46.17 -20.01
N LEU A 27 20.58 -44.89 -19.95
CA LEU A 27 19.45 -44.34 -20.72
C LEU A 27 19.68 -44.42 -22.23
N ARG A 28 20.93 -44.26 -22.67
CA ARG A 28 21.31 -44.35 -24.08
C ARG A 28 21.29 -45.79 -24.59
N SER A 29 21.72 -46.75 -23.77
CA SER A 29 21.63 -48.19 -24.07
C SER A 29 20.18 -48.71 -24.05
N ARG A 30 19.29 -48.05 -23.31
CA ARG A 30 17.83 -48.26 -23.37
C ARG A 30 17.16 -47.63 -24.60
N GLY A 31 17.90 -46.86 -25.40
CA GLY A 31 17.46 -46.22 -26.63
C GLY A 31 17.41 -47.13 -27.85
N GLU A 32 17.06 -48.40 -27.68
CA GLU A 32 16.69 -49.27 -28.80
C GLU A 32 15.25 -48.95 -29.23
N ALA A 33 15.07 -48.63 -30.52
CA ALA A 33 13.80 -48.21 -31.08
C ALA A 33 12.66 -49.23 -30.84
N PRO A 34 11.41 -48.79 -30.58
CA PRO A 34 10.30 -49.71 -30.38
C PRO A 34 9.91 -50.38 -31.72
N ALA A 35 10.15 -51.68 -31.83
CA ALA A 35 9.47 -52.53 -32.81
C ALA A 35 7.96 -52.64 -32.46
N PRO A 36 7.07 -52.80 -33.46
CA PRO A 36 5.69 -52.35 -33.35
C PRO A 36 4.84 -53.21 -32.41
N ALA A 37 3.92 -52.52 -31.76
CA ALA A 37 2.85 -53.03 -30.91
C ALA A 37 2.24 -54.36 -31.41
N ARG A 38 2.40 -55.43 -30.60
CA ARG A 38 1.47 -56.58 -30.41
C ARG A 38 2.18 -57.73 -29.69
N ALA A 39 2.47 -57.61 -28.38
CA ALA A 39 2.83 -58.78 -27.56
C ALA A 39 2.78 -58.60 -26.02
N PHE A 40 2.33 -57.49 -25.45
CA PHE A 40 2.30 -57.30 -23.98
C PHE A 40 0.96 -56.72 -23.50
N ALA A 41 -0.14 -57.33 -23.93
CA ALA A 41 -1.49 -57.03 -23.42
C ALA A 41 -1.96 -58.07 -22.39
N PHE A 42 -1.05 -58.78 -21.73
CA PHE A 42 -1.41 -59.70 -20.65
C PHE A 42 -0.38 -59.62 -19.54
N GLU A 43 -0.88 -59.45 -18.32
CA GLU A 43 -0.18 -59.39 -17.04
C GLU A 43 0.62 -58.11 -16.77
N LEU A 44 0.02 -57.21 -15.98
CA LEU A 44 0.59 -56.68 -14.73
C LEU A 44 -0.45 -55.77 -14.05
N SER A 45 -1.46 -56.41 -13.46
CA SER A 45 -2.31 -55.81 -12.42
C SER A 45 -1.56 -55.88 -11.08
N ASP A 46 -0.38 -55.27 -11.01
CA ASP A 46 0.48 -55.29 -9.83
C ASP A 46 0.48 -53.91 -9.14
N PRO A 47 -0.05 -53.77 -7.92
CA PRO A 47 -0.17 -52.48 -7.23
C PRO A 47 1.18 -51.80 -6.95
N GLN A 48 2.31 -52.50 -7.07
CA GLN A 48 3.64 -51.91 -6.93
C GLN A 48 4.09 -51.11 -8.17
N VAL A 49 3.58 -51.43 -9.37
CA VAL A 49 3.90 -50.68 -10.60
C VAL A 49 3.23 -49.30 -10.61
N GLN A 50 2.06 -49.16 -9.96
CA GLN A 50 1.41 -47.87 -9.74
C GLN A 50 2.20 -46.94 -8.79
N GLN A 51 2.95 -47.48 -7.83
CA GLN A 51 3.82 -46.67 -6.97
C GLN A 51 5.09 -46.18 -7.69
N LEU A 52 5.62 -46.96 -8.63
CA LEU A 52 6.75 -46.56 -9.49
C LEU A 52 6.34 -45.57 -10.59
N ALA A 53 5.09 -45.64 -11.07
CA ALA A 53 4.54 -44.63 -11.97
C ALA A 53 4.49 -43.23 -11.32
N GLY A 54 4.15 -43.15 -10.02
CA GLY A 54 4.19 -41.88 -9.28
C GLY A 54 5.59 -41.28 -9.10
N LEU A 55 6.65 -42.11 -9.15
CA LEU A 55 8.06 -41.66 -9.15
C LEU A 55 8.53 -41.21 -10.54
N ALA A 56 7.92 -41.73 -11.62
CA ALA A 56 8.23 -41.31 -12.99
C ALA A 56 7.69 -39.91 -13.32
N ASP A 57 6.61 -39.48 -12.66
CA ASP A 57 6.05 -38.14 -12.79
C ASP A 57 6.78 -37.09 -11.92
N LEU A 58 7.54 -37.54 -10.93
CA LEU A 58 8.25 -36.69 -9.96
C LEU A 58 9.24 -35.70 -10.62
N PRO A 59 10.07 -36.09 -11.61
CA PRO A 59 10.91 -35.16 -12.35
C PRO A 59 10.10 -34.09 -13.10
N GLN A 60 8.94 -34.45 -13.63
CA GLN A 60 8.07 -33.53 -14.38
C GLN A 60 7.35 -32.56 -13.45
N ILE A 61 6.87 -33.04 -12.29
CA ILE A 61 6.31 -32.21 -11.21
C ILE A 61 7.38 -31.25 -10.67
N LEU A 62 8.62 -31.70 -10.47
CA LEU A 62 9.72 -30.85 -10.00
C LEU A 62 10.12 -29.79 -11.05
N LEU A 63 10.15 -30.14 -12.33
CA LEU A 63 10.39 -29.18 -13.41
C LEU A 63 9.27 -28.15 -13.51
N GLN A 64 8.02 -28.58 -13.36
CA GLN A 64 6.87 -27.70 -13.34
C GLN A 64 6.91 -26.76 -12.12
N ALA A 65 7.14 -27.29 -10.92
CA ALA A 65 7.27 -26.49 -9.71
C ALA A 65 8.46 -25.51 -9.79
N TYR A 66 9.58 -25.92 -10.38
CA TYR A 66 10.73 -25.04 -10.61
C TYR A 66 10.40 -23.89 -11.57
N ALA A 67 9.70 -24.19 -12.68
CA ALA A 67 9.26 -23.17 -13.64
C ALA A 67 8.27 -22.20 -12.99
N GLU A 68 7.32 -22.70 -12.19
CA GLU A 68 6.35 -21.91 -11.44
C GLU A 68 7.03 -20.99 -10.41
N ILE A 69 7.93 -21.53 -9.57
CA ILE A 69 8.70 -20.75 -8.58
C ILE A 69 9.53 -19.66 -9.28
N THR A 70 10.19 -19.99 -10.39
CA THR A 70 10.98 -19.02 -11.16
C THR A 70 10.09 -17.93 -11.76
N GLY A 71 8.88 -18.28 -12.22
CA GLY A 71 7.86 -17.35 -12.68
C GLY A 71 7.38 -16.40 -11.57
N VAL A 72 7.11 -16.93 -10.37
CA VAL A 72 6.72 -16.14 -9.20
C VAL A 72 7.84 -15.18 -8.78
N ILE A 73 9.08 -15.66 -8.67
CA ILE A 73 10.24 -14.82 -8.32
C ILE A 73 10.44 -13.70 -9.34
N THR A 74 10.28 -13.99 -10.63
CA THR A 74 10.39 -12.99 -11.69
C THR A 74 9.29 -11.93 -11.59
N SER A 75 8.06 -12.36 -11.29
CA SER A 75 6.93 -11.46 -11.08
C SER A 75 7.09 -10.60 -9.83
N LEU A 76 7.61 -11.17 -8.72
CA LEU A 76 7.97 -10.43 -7.51
C LEU A 76 9.04 -9.38 -7.78
N ARG A 77 10.08 -9.70 -8.56
CA ARG A 77 11.12 -8.74 -8.93
C ARG A 77 10.55 -7.58 -9.77
N LYS A 78 9.69 -7.87 -10.75
CA LYS A 78 9.03 -6.84 -11.56
C LYS A 78 8.12 -5.95 -10.71
N SER A 79 7.29 -6.55 -9.86
CA SER A 79 6.43 -5.82 -8.92
C SER A 79 7.22 -4.91 -7.99
N ARG A 80 8.32 -5.42 -7.41
CA ARG A 80 9.22 -4.65 -6.55
C ARG A 80 9.77 -3.42 -7.25
N ILE A 81 10.24 -3.53 -8.49
CA ILE A 81 10.78 -2.40 -9.25
C ILE A 81 9.70 -1.32 -9.49
N VAL A 82 8.49 -1.74 -9.86
CA VAL A 82 7.36 -0.81 -10.08
C VAL A 82 6.94 -0.11 -8.78
N LEU A 83 6.95 -0.83 -7.66
CA LEU A 83 6.66 -0.30 -6.33
C LEU A 83 7.73 0.67 -5.84
N GLU A 84 9.00 0.26 -5.84
CA GLU A 84 10.11 1.04 -5.31
C GLU A 84 10.27 2.36 -6.06
N GLN A 85 10.18 2.34 -7.39
CA GLN A 85 10.56 3.51 -8.16
C GLN A 85 9.43 4.53 -8.25
N THR A 86 8.21 4.13 -8.58
CA THR A 86 7.13 5.11 -8.83
C THR A 86 6.24 5.34 -7.62
N THR A 87 6.03 4.33 -6.79
CA THR A 87 5.06 4.44 -5.68
C THR A 87 5.72 5.12 -4.49
N VAL A 88 6.92 4.71 -4.10
CA VAL A 88 7.64 5.31 -2.96
C VAL A 88 7.95 6.79 -3.22
N GLU A 89 8.47 7.14 -4.40
CA GLU A 89 8.78 8.54 -4.75
C GLU A 89 7.53 9.44 -4.70
N LYS A 90 6.40 8.97 -5.26
CA LYS A 90 5.13 9.71 -5.21
C LYS A 90 4.59 9.84 -3.78
N ILE A 91 4.70 8.82 -2.93
CA ILE A 91 4.26 8.90 -1.52
C ILE A 91 5.11 9.93 -0.78
N GLN A 92 6.43 9.87 -0.96
CA GLN A 92 7.35 10.80 -0.31
C GLN A 92 7.06 12.24 -0.74
N HIS A 93 6.85 12.46 -2.05
CA HIS A 93 6.47 13.77 -2.57
C HIS A 93 5.13 14.25 -2.00
N THR A 94 4.10 13.40 -1.99
CA THR A 94 2.79 13.75 -1.41
C THR A 94 2.91 14.05 0.08
N ASN A 95 3.67 13.26 0.85
CA ASN A 95 3.88 13.50 2.28
C ASN A 95 4.59 14.83 2.52
N GLN A 96 5.63 15.12 1.72
CA GLN A 96 6.33 16.40 1.77
C GLN A 96 5.38 17.56 1.47
N LYS A 97 4.55 17.43 0.43
CA LYS A 97 3.56 18.45 0.07
C LYS A 97 2.51 18.67 1.17
N LEU A 98 2.03 17.59 1.79
CA LEU A 98 1.12 17.68 2.94
C LEU A 98 1.76 18.41 4.11
N ARG A 99 3.04 18.12 4.43
CA ARG A 99 3.77 18.83 5.49
C ARG A 99 3.93 20.32 5.18
N GLU A 100 4.24 20.68 3.93
CA GLU A 100 4.33 22.07 3.49
C GLU A 100 2.99 22.79 3.67
N VAL A 101 1.89 22.15 3.28
CA VAL A 101 0.54 22.70 3.43
C VAL A 101 0.15 22.84 4.90
N THR A 102 0.44 21.85 5.73
CA THR A 102 0.21 21.93 7.18
C THR A 102 1.00 23.07 7.80
N SER A 103 2.29 23.15 7.49
CA SER A 103 3.16 24.23 8.00
C SER A 103 2.70 25.61 7.54
N ALA A 104 2.35 25.77 6.25
CA ALA A 104 1.82 27.03 5.74
C ALA A 104 0.47 27.39 6.38
N THR A 105 -0.37 26.39 6.65
CA THR A 105 -1.67 26.58 7.31
C THR A 105 -1.49 27.00 8.77
N GLU A 106 -0.51 26.43 9.47
CA GLU A 106 -0.16 26.81 10.84
C GLU A 106 0.37 28.26 10.91
N ILE A 107 1.24 28.64 9.97
CA ILE A 107 1.73 30.02 9.86
C ILE A 107 0.55 30.96 9.58
N ALA A 108 -0.27 30.67 8.57
CA ALA A 108 -1.42 31.52 8.22
C ALA A 108 -2.43 31.62 9.37
N ALA A 109 -2.67 30.55 10.12
CA ALA A 109 -3.55 30.58 11.29
C ALA A 109 -2.98 31.46 12.40
N THR A 110 -1.67 31.39 12.65
CA THR A 110 -0.97 32.25 13.61
C THR A 110 -1.02 33.71 13.19
N ASP A 111 -0.74 34.00 11.92
CA ASP A 111 -0.79 35.35 11.35
C ASP A 111 -2.20 35.96 11.46
N ILE A 112 -3.25 35.16 11.23
CA ILE A 112 -4.64 35.58 11.42
C ILE A 112 -4.91 35.94 12.88
N MET A 113 -4.47 35.12 13.84
CA MET A 113 -4.67 35.41 15.27
C MET A 113 -3.96 36.70 15.67
N ASP A 114 -2.69 36.85 15.28
CA ASP A 114 -1.90 38.05 15.58
C ASP A 114 -2.52 39.31 14.97
N THR A 115 -3.02 39.22 13.74
CA THR A 115 -3.73 40.33 13.07
C THR A 115 -5.05 40.65 13.75
N VAL A 116 -5.83 39.65 14.17
CA VAL A 116 -7.09 39.87 14.89
C VAL A 116 -6.84 40.54 16.24
N ASP A 117 -5.80 40.14 16.97
CA ASP A 117 -5.42 40.75 18.24
C ASP A 117 -5.05 42.23 18.06
N ARG A 118 -4.28 42.57 17.01
CA ARG A 118 -3.99 43.97 16.67
C ARG A 118 -5.25 44.74 16.29
N ALA A 119 -6.13 44.14 15.48
CA ALA A 119 -7.38 44.76 15.07
C ALA A 119 -8.31 45.04 16.27
N MET A 120 -8.37 44.14 17.26
CA MET A 120 -9.09 44.37 18.51
C MET A 120 -8.52 45.55 19.28
N GLY A 121 -7.19 45.66 19.40
CA GLY A 121 -6.55 46.81 20.02
C GLY A 121 -6.86 48.14 19.32
N LEU A 122 -6.90 48.15 17.98
CA LEU A 122 -7.30 49.32 17.19
C LEU A 122 -8.77 49.70 17.41
N ILE A 123 -9.66 48.71 17.58
CA ILE A 123 -11.08 48.95 17.90
C ILE A 123 -11.21 49.58 19.29
N ASP A 124 -10.51 49.04 20.29
CA ASP A 124 -10.49 49.59 21.65
C ASP A 124 -9.95 51.03 21.67
N GLU A 125 -8.91 51.34 20.87
CA GLU A 125 -8.39 52.71 20.71
C GLU A 125 -9.45 53.62 20.05
N LEU A 126 -10.17 53.11 19.05
CA LEU A 126 -11.22 53.86 18.35
C LEU A 126 -12.42 54.20 19.25
N ASP A 127 -12.74 53.32 20.19
CA ASP A 127 -13.81 53.50 21.17
C ASP A 127 -13.42 54.48 22.30
N GLY A 128 -12.15 54.88 22.38
CA GLY A 128 -11.65 55.85 23.35
C GLY A 128 -12.21 57.27 23.14
N GLU A 129 -12.58 57.94 24.24
CA GLU A 129 -13.15 59.30 24.21
C GLU A 129 -12.21 60.35 23.59
N GLU A 130 -10.89 60.14 23.64
CA GLU A 130 -9.89 61.02 23.00
C GLU A 130 -10.00 61.05 21.47
N VAL A 131 -10.39 59.94 20.85
CA VAL A 131 -10.55 59.84 19.39
C VAL A 131 -11.80 60.58 18.92
N VAL A 132 -12.84 60.66 19.76
CA VAL A 132 -14.04 61.48 19.50
C VAL A 132 -13.69 62.98 19.46
N ALA A 133 -12.72 63.39 20.27
CA ALA A 133 -12.21 64.76 20.28
C ALA A 133 -11.25 65.06 19.11
N GLN A 134 -10.67 64.04 18.47
CA GLN A 134 -9.67 64.16 17.39
C GLN A 134 -10.04 63.32 16.16
N PRO A 135 -10.86 63.86 15.23
CA PRO A 135 -11.40 63.10 14.10
C PRO A 135 -10.33 62.62 13.10
N GLU A 136 -9.18 63.31 13.00
CA GLU A 136 -8.06 62.90 12.14
C GLU A 136 -7.39 61.62 12.66
N ARG A 137 -7.15 61.52 13.98
CA ARG A 137 -6.59 60.31 14.61
C ARG A 137 -7.50 59.10 14.42
N GLY A 138 -8.81 59.29 14.54
CA GLY A 138 -9.78 58.22 14.27
C GLY A 138 -9.81 57.80 12.80
N ALA A 139 -9.48 58.68 11.86
CA ALA A 139 -9.38 58.32 10.44
C ALA A 139 -8.14 57.46 10.15
N GLU A 140 -7.01 57.74 10.82
CA GLU A 140 -5.79 56.93 10.76
C GLU A 140 -6.03 55.51 11.28
N ILE A 141 -6.58 55.38 12.49
CA ILE A 141 -6.89 54.08 13.12
C ILE A 141 -7.84 53.24 12.26
N ARG A 142 -8.87 53.87 11.66
CA ARG A 142 -9.76 53.18 10.70
C ARG A 142 -9.04 52.75 9.41
N GLY A 143 -8.01 53.47 9.01
CA GLY A 143 -7.14 53.08 7.89
C GLY A 143 -6.35 51.82 8.24
N GLU A 144 -5.64 51.86 9.38
CA GLU A 144 -4.87 50.73 9.90
C GLU A 144 -5.74 49.48 10.10
N LEU A 145 -6.95 49.64 10.67
CA LEU A 145 -7.90 48.53 10.84
C LEU A 145 -8.32 47.92 9.49
N ARG A 146 -8.51 48.73 8.45
CA ARG A 146 -8.80 48.19 7.11
C ARG A 146 -7.62 47.41 6.55
N ASP A 147 -6.41 47.89 6.74
CA ASP A 147 -5.19 47.22 6.28
C ASP A 147 -5.01 45.87 6.99
N GLU A 148 -5.25 45.80 8.30
CA GLU A 148 -5.25 44.54 9.07
C GLU A 148 -6.34 43.58 8.57
N LEU A 149 -7.57 44.05 8.30
CA LEU A 149 -8.63 43.23 7.72
C LEU A 149 -8.29 42.71 6.32
N PHE A 150 -7.59 43.49 5.49
CA PHE A 150 -7.06 43.02 4.20
C PHE A 150 -5.97 41.95 4.39
N GLY A 151 -5.17 42.05 5.45
CA GLY A 151 -4.22 41.02 5.87
C GLY A 151 -4.91 39.69 6.16
N VAL A 152 -5.97 39.69 6.98
CA VAL A 152 -6.77 38.49 7.28
C VAL A 152 -7.36 37.90 6.01
N MET A 153 -7.95 38.73 5.15
CA MET A 153 -8.54 38.27 3.89
C MET A 153 -7.51 37.56 3.00
N THR A 154 -6.27 38.06 2.96
CA THR A 154 -5.16 37.43 2.22
C THR A 154 -4.76 36.10 2.85
N CYS A 155 -4.69 36.03 4.18
CA CYS A 155 -4.38 34.78 4.88
C CYS A 155 -5.45 33.70 4.67
N LEU A 156 -6.73 34.10 4.59
CA LEU A 156 -7.84 33.17 4.31
C LEU A 156 -7.82 32.63 2.87
N GLN A 157 -7.23 33.34 1.90
CA GLN A 157 -7.09 32.82 0.54
C GLN A 157 -6.20 31.57 0.45
N PHE A 158 -5.31 31.35 1.43
CA PHE A 158 -4.53 30.12 1.52
C PHE A 158 -5.40 28.87 1.73
N GLN A 159 -6.64 29.02 2.20
CA GLN A 159 -7.59 27.92 2.34
C GLN A 159 -7.93 27.26 0.99
N ASP A 160 -8.01 28.04 -0.09
CA ASP A 160 -8.24 27.50 -1.44
C ASP A 160 -7.03 26.70 -1.92
N ILE A 161 -5.82 27.22 -1.71
CA ILE A 161 -4.57 26.51 -2.03
C ILE A 161 -4.47 25.21 -1.24
N THR A 162 -4.75 25.23 0.07
CA THR A 162 -4.77 24.03 0.93
C THR A 162 -5.77 23.00 0.43
N THR A 163 -6.97 23.44 0.03
CA THR A 163 -8.00 22.55 -0.52
C THR A 163 -7.54 21.91 -1.84
N GLN A 164 -6.93 22.68 -2.73
CA GLN A 164 -6.38 22.16 -3.99
C GLN A 164 -5.27 21.13 -3.75
N GLN A 165 -4.36 21.39 -2.81
CA GLN A 165 -3.27 20.47 -2.49
C GLN A 165 -3.77 19.18 -1.82
N LEU A 166 -4.79 19.24 -0.95
CA LEU A 166 -5.42 18.06 -0.37
C LEU A 166 -6.14 17.21 -1.43
N ASN A 167 -6.86 17.85 -2.36
CA ASN A 167 -7.52 17.15 -3.46
C ASN A 167 -6.49 16.46 -4.37
N TYR A 168 -5.36 17.10 -4.64
CA TYR A 168 -4.24 16.49 -5.37
C TYR A 168 -3.64 15.31 -4.61
N ALA A 169 -3.40 15.45 -3.29
CA ALA A 169 -2.90 14.34 -2.48
C ALA A 169 -3.86 13.14 -2.50
N SER A 170 -5.17 13.40 -2.42
CA SER A 170 -6.21 12.38 -2.50
C SER A 170 -6.20 11.64 -3.85
N SER A 171 -6.10 12.36 -4.97
CA SER A 171 -6.04 11.71 -6.29
C SER A 171 -4.78 10.85 -6.45
N VAL A 172 -3.63 11.30 -5.93
CA VAL A 172 -2.40 10.48 -5.93
C VAL A 172 -2.58 9.19 -5.13
N LEU A 173 -3.27 9.24 -3.98
CA LEU A 173 -3.54 8.03 -3.19
C LEU A 173 -4.49 7.07 -3.90
N VAL A 174 -5.51 7.57 -4.59
CA VAL A 174 -6.43 6.75 -5.41
C VAL A 174 -5.67 6.09 -6.56
N ASP A 175 -4.80 6.82 -7.26
CA ASP A 175 -3.94 6.27 -8.31
C ASP A 175 -3.03 5.14 -7.78
N MET A 176 -2.56 5.26 -6.53
CA MET A 176 -1.75 4.23 -5.88
C MET A 176 -2.57 3.00 -5.52
N GLU A 177 -3.76 3.19 -4.98
CA GLU A 177 -4.69 2.10 -4.69
C GLU A 177 -4.96 1.28 -5.96
N GLN A 178 -5.24 1.95 -7.09
CA GLN A 178 -5.47 1.27 -8.37
C GLN A 178 -4.26 0.46 -8.81
N ARG A 179 -3.05 1.04 -8.72
CA ARG A 179 -1.80 0.32 -9.07
C ARG A 179 -1.53 -0.88 -8.16
N LEU A 180 -1.79 -0.74 -6.87
CA LEU A 180 -1.66 -1.84 -5.91
C LEU A 180 -2.69 -2.95 -6.19
N ALA A 181 -3.90 -2.59 -6.56
CA ALA A 181 -4.93 -3.54 -6.97
C ALA A 181 -4.56 -4.27 -8.27
N GLU A 182 -3.97 -3.58 -9.25
CA GLU A 182 -3.43 -4.19 -10.47
C GLU A 182 -2.29 -5.16 -10.15
N LEU A 183 -1.37 -4.78 -9.27
CA LEU A 183 -0.30 -5.67 -8.82
C LEU A 183 -0.86 -6.89 -8.10
N ALA A 184 -1.87 -6.74 -7.25
CA ALA A 184 -2.51 -7.85 -6.56
C ALA A 184 -3.13 -8.86 -7.56
N ARG A 185 -3.74 -8.37 -8.65
CA ARG A 185 -4.28 -9.24 -9.72
C ARG A 185 -3.20 -10.08 -10.43
N ILE A 186 -1.98 -9.56 -10.58
CA ILE A 186 -0.86 -10.33 -11.16
C ILE A 186 -0.49 -11.53 -10.29
N PHE A 187 -0.76 -11.46 -8.98
CA PHE A 187 -0.53 -12.55 -8.04
C PHE A 187 -1.73 -13.47 -7.84
N GLU A 188 -2.82 -13.32 -8.62
CA GLU A 188 -3.95 -14.24 -8.52
C GLU A 188 -3.53 -15.68 -8.88
N PRO A 189 -3.88 -16.68 -8.05
CA PRO A 189 -3.48 -18.07 -8.26
C PRO A 189 -3.90 -18.66 -9.62
N SER A 190 -4.98 -18.13 -10.19
CA SER A 190 -5.50 -18.45 -11.53
C SER A 190 -4.47 -18.18 -12.64
N HIS A 191 -3.56 -17.21 -12.47
CA HIS A 191 -2.47 -16.94 -13.42
C HIS A 191 -1.33 -17.97 -13.35
N PHE A 192 -1.25 -18.74 -12.27
CA PHE A 192 -0.22 -19.77 -12.05
C PHE A 192 -0.79 -21.19 -12.24
N GLY A 193 -2.00 -21.33 -12.79
CA GLY A 193 -2.63 -22.64 -13.00
C GLY A 193 -3.12 -23.33 -11.72
N LEU A 194 -3.08 -22.63 -10.58
CA LEU A 194 -3.59 -23.13 -9.31
C LEU A 194 -5.09 -22.85 -9.24
N GLN A 195 -5.91 -23.88 -9.49
CA GLN A 195 -7.34 -23.84 -9.18
C GLN A 195 -7.50 -23.72 -7.66
N HIS A 196 -7.88 -22.54 -7.18
CA HIS A 196 -8.40 -22.44 -5.83
C HIS A 196 -9.80 -23.08 -5.78
N PRO A 197 -10.14 -23.82 -4.70
CA PRO A 197 -11.55 -24.03 -4.38
C PRO A 197 -12.20 -22.66 -4.26
N VAL A 198 -13.33 -22.49 -4.93
CA VAL A 198 -14.14 -21.25 -4.94
C VAL A 198 -14.23 -20.73 -3.50
N PRO A 199 -13.67 -19.54 -3.19
CA PRO A 199 -13.85 -18.97 -1.87
C PRO A 199 -15.36 -18.72 -1.69
N GLU A 200 -15.90 -19.17 -0.56
CA GLU A 200 -17.25 -18.79 -0.14
C GLU A 200 -17.39 -17.26 -0.24
N PRO A 201 -18.54 -16.76 -0.69
CA PRO A 201 -18.75 -15.33 -0.87
C PRO A 201 -18.49 -14.63 0.47
N GLU A 202 -17.38 -13.90 0.57
CA GLU A 202 -17.14 -13.00 1.70
C GLU A 202 -18.30 -12.02 1.75
N GLU A 203 -19.00 -12.01 2.89
CA GLU A 203 -19.98 -10.98 3.18
C GLU A 203 -19.34 -9.60 2.95
N PRO A 204 -20.06 -8.65 2.33
CA PRO A 204 -19.51 -7.35 2.03
C PRO A 204 -19.05 -6.70 3.33
N ARG A 205 -17.73 -6.61 3.51
CA ARG A 205 -17.15 -5.86 4.63
C ARG A 205 -17.72 -4.44 4.52
N PRO A 206 -18.30 -3.89 5.59
CA PRO A 206 -18.84 -2.55 5.55
C PRO A 206 -17.72 -1.62 5.10
N GLN A 207 -17.92 -0.97 3.96
CA GLN A 207 -17.05 0.09 3.50
C GLN A 207 -16.89 1.05 4.67
N VAL A 208 -15.63 1.29 5.06
CA VAL A 208 -15.31 2.29 6.08
C VAL A 208 -15.86 3.61 5.55
N THR A 209 -17.06 3.94 6.04
CA THR A 209 -17.81 5.10 5.63
C THR A 209 -17.14 6.24 6.36
N PHE A 210 -16.20 6.89 5.68
CA PHE A 210 -15.72 8.19 6.11
C PHE A 210 -16.95 9.11 6.13
N ASP A 211 -17.47 9.35 7.32
CA ASP A 211 -18.54 10.32 7.52
C ASP A 211 -17.90 11.70 7.45
N ARG A 212 -18.18 12.42 6.35
CA ARG A 212 -17.65 13.77 6.09
C ARG A 212 -18.16 14.78 7.13
N ASP A 213 -19.25 14.44 7.84
CA ASP A 213 -19.84 15.24 8.90
C ASP A 213 -19.41 14.78 10.31
N ALA A 214 -18.39 13.91 10.41
CA ALA A 214 -17.78 13.54 11.69
C ALA A 214 -17.05 14.74 12.33
N SER A 215 -17.82 15.58 13.04
CA SER A 215 -17.32 16.71 13.82
C SER A 215 -17.06 16.32 15.27
N THR A 216 -15.98 16.84 15.86
CA THR A 216 -15.70 16.73 17.30
C THR A 216 -16.54 17.69 18.14
N GLU A 217 -17.25 18.63 17.52
CA GLU A 217 -18.17 19.52 18.22
C GLU A 217 -19.30 18.70 18.85
N HIS A 218 -19.52 18.89 20.15
CA HIS A 218 -20.52 18.19 20.96
C HIS A 218 -20.24 16.71 21.28
N ALA A 219 -18.97 16.29 21.32
CA ALA A 219 -18.59 14.94 21.75
C ALA A 219 -19.11 14.60 23.16
N GLU A 220 -19.06 15.54 24.10
CA GLU A 220 -19.58 15.35 25.47
C GLU A 220 -21.10 15.15 25.50
N THR A 221 -21.84 15.91 24.69
CA THR A 221 -23.31 15.80 24.61
C THR A 221 -23.74 14.47 23.99
N ARG A 222 -23.00 13.98 22.99
CA ARG A 222 -23.24 12.66 22.39
C ARG A 222 -22.90 11.52 23.33
N GLN A 223 -21.83 11.65 24.12
CA GLN A 223 -21.47 10.65 25.14
C GLN A 223 -22.53 10.61 26.25
N ALA A 224 -22.99 11.76 26.73
CA ALA A 224 -24.07 11.82 27.73
C ALA A 224 -25.37 11.17 27.22
N LEU A 225 -25.72 11.39 25.95
CA LEU A 225 -26.90 10.78 25.33
C LEU A 225 -26.74 9.26 25.16
N ALA A 226 -25.54 8.79 24.83
CA ALA A 226 -25.25 7.35 24.75
C ALA A 226 -25.35 6.69 26.14
N ASP A 227 -24.78 7.30 27.16
CA ASP A 227 -24.83 6.81 28.54
C ASP A 227 -26.28 6.78 29.08
N GLU A 228 -27.13 7.74 28.69
CA GLU A 228 -28.57 7.74 29.00
C GLU A 228 -29.31 6.56 28.33
N ILE A 229 -29.01 6.25 27.07
CA ILE A 229 -29.63 5.13 26.35
C ILE A 229 -29.27 3.77 26.98
N PHE A 230 -28.02 3.61 27.46
CA PHE A 230 -27.58 2.36 28.10
C PHE A 230 -28.05 2.23 29.56
N THR A 231 -28.33 3.33 30.25
CA THR A 231 -28.90 3.30 31.61
C THR A 231 -30.40 3.02 31.61
N VAL A 232 -31.15 3.48 30.61
CA VAL A 232 -32.61 3.26 30.50
C VAL A 232 -32.99 1.83 30.09
N ARG A 233 -32.10 1.09 29.40
CA ARG A 233 -32.33 -0.33 29.03
C ARG A 233 -31.83 -1.35 30.05
N GLY A 234 -31.27 -0.90 31.18
CA GLY A 234 -30.67 -1.75 32.22
C GLY A 234 -31.54 -1.99 33.46
N SER A 235 -32.79 -1.50 33.49
CA SER A 235 -33.78 -1.72 34.56
C SER A 235 -35.02 -2.43 34.04
#